data_AF-A0A8H4WC71-F1
#
_entry.id   AF-A0A8H4WC71-F1
#
_cell.length_a   1.000
_cell.length_b   1.000
_cell.length_c   1.000
_cell.angle_alpha   90.00
_cell.angle_beta   90.00
_cell.angle_gamma   90.00
#
_symmetry.space_group_name_H-M   'P 1'
#
loop_
_entity.id
_entity.type
_entity.pdbx_description
1 polymer ?
#
loop_
_entity_poly.entity_id
_entity_poly.type
_entity_poly.pdbx_seq_one_letter_code
_entity_poly.pdbx_strand_id
1 'polypeptide(L)'
;MTSLMNSFVGAIKRSADLRYNMWWSFGLFLEDVPRRLGSNEALDRAVDAVTTAHAGFCTRQPVSTEALAKYSCALKTLRVYLDDPLQASSSSTLCAVMILLVCQTFIGNNGQIMSGHAQGAASILHARKNFGPRDDFERKLFLSLRGSMLFEGLYNDAIDLSSEEWDALVKNDFDQDQPEGQILRYLARAPVIMKRGKQAIRDGEDVTPLTMEVRPIYENCKLLLGELKARTVAFETSELSTMPQAFMARILRAHYLRTHGIGLAITTVFNCILQALDPSDYACRIESRSLVGDTLVHAQKSNVYRPVGAGYVIMCLSAAWAATSDPQLRFMVEVALIDYHGDFVNQNCVNIPRELERASENLWLGTTAHTNVIFSP
;
A
#
# COMPACT_ATOMS: atom_id res chain seq x y z
N MET A 1 7.68 9.91 29.49
CA MET A 1 7.12 10.71 28.36
C MET A 1 8.21 11.40 27.54
N THR A 2 9.09 12.20 28.13
CA THR A 2 10.15 12.95 27.39
C THR A 2 11.10 12.07 26.58
N SER A 3 11.52 10.92 27.11
CA SER A 3 12.38 9.97 26.38
C SER A 3 11.68 9.34 25.17
N LEU A 4 10.41 8.90 25.32
CA LEU A 4 9.62 8.35 24.23
C LEU A 4 9.44 9.36 23.09
N MET A 5 9.07 10.59 23.45
CA MET A 5 8.92 11.68 22.49
C MET A 5 10.21 11.95 21.72
N ASN A 6 11.36 12.04 22.41
CA ASN A 6 12.65 12.27 21.76
C ASN A 6 13.02 11.14 20.80
N SER A 7 12.82 9.88 21.19
CA SER A 7 13.10 8.74 20.34
C SER A 7 12.22 8.73 19.08
N PHE A 8 10.91 9.01 19.22
CA PHE A 8 10.00 9.10 18.08
C PHE A 8 10.35 10.27 17.15
N VAL A 9 10.64 11.45 17.70
CA VAL A 9 11.09 12.63 16.93
C VAL A 9 12.36 12.31 16.13
N GLY A 10 13.28 11.51 16.69
CA GLY A 10 14.45 11.01 15.97
C GLY A 10 14.08 10.18 14.74
N ALA A 11 13.12 9.25 14.87
CA ALA A 11 12.69 8.35 13.79
C ALA A 11 12.00 9.08 12.62
N ILE A 12 11.37 10.23 12.89
CA ILE A 12 10.65 11.03 11.89
C ILE A 12 11.44 12.23 11.37
N LYS A 13 12.69 12.43 11.80
CA LYS A 13 13.50 13.58 11.42
C LYS A 13 13.68 13.67 9.90
N ARG A 14 13.17 14.73 9.27
CA ARG A 14 13.20 14.91 7.80
C ARG A 14 14.60 14.78 7.18
N SER A 15 15.64 15.21 7.89
CA SER A 15 17.03 15.11 7.41
C SER A 15 17.61 13.70 7.42
N ALA A 16 16.90 12.71 7.99
CA ALA A 16 17.38 11.34 8.06
C ALA A 16 17.44 10.68 6.67
N ASP A 17 18.04 9.50 6.65
CA ASP A 17 18.12 8.67 5.45
C ASP A 17 16.73 8.14 5.08
N LEU A 18 16.31 8.34 3.82
CA LEU A 18 15.00 7.91 3.31
C LEU A 18 14.81 6.40 3.35
N ARG A 19 15.91 5.64 3.40
CA ARG A 19 15.89 4.18 3.54
C ARG A 19 15.22 3.71 4.83
N TYR A 20 15.24 4.53 5.89
CA TYR A 20 14.74 4.18 7.21
C TYR A 20 13.81 5.24 7.82
N ASN A 21 13.59 6.36 7.14
CA ASN A 21 12.83 7.47 7.71
C ASN A 21 11.32 7.18 7.73
N MET A 22 10.72 7.19 8.93
CA MET A 22 9.29 6.91 9.10
C MET A 22 8.41 8.00 8.49
N TRP A 23 8.79 9.27 8.65
CA TRP A 23 8.06 10.40 8.07
C TRP A 23 7.91 10.28 6.55
N TRP A 24 9.02 10.01 5.87
CA TRP A 24 9.07 9.80 4.43
C TRP A 24 8.22 8.60 4.00
N SER A 25 8.25 7.52 4.77
CA SER A 25 7.67 6.24 4.35
C SER A 25 6.19 6.12 4.66
N PHE A 26 5.73 6.72 5.76
CA PHE A 26 4.36 6.52 6.27
C PHE A 26 3.55 7.82 6.34
N GLY A 27 4.18 8.98 6.15
CA GLY A 27 3.50 10.23 5.80
C GLY A 27 3.42 11.29 6.90
N LEU A 28 2.80 12.41 6.52
CA LEU A 28 2.90 13.70 7.19
C LEU A 28 2.26 13.73 8.58
N PHE A 29 1.25 12.89 8.85
CA PHE A 29 0.55 12.87 10.14
C PHE A 29 1.48 12.56 11.32
N LEU A 30 2.62 11.92 11.07
CA LEU A 30 3.62 11.61 12.08
C LEU A 30 4.20 12.87 12.76
N GLU A 31 4.19 14.02 12.08
CA GLU A 31 4.65 15.31 12.66
C GLU A 31 3.74 15.79 13.79
N ASP A 32 2.47 15.38 13.77
CA ASP A 32 1.45 15.76 14.72
C ASP A 32 1.34 14.80 15.90
N VAL A 33 2.05 13.66 15.87
CA VAL A 33 2.02 12.66 16.94
C VAL A 33 2.68 13.14 18.23
N PRO A 34 3.86 13.80 18.24
CA PRO A 34 4.51 14.23 19.49
C PRO A 34 3.61 15.09 20.39
N ARG A 35 2.86 16.03 19.80
CA ARG A 35 1.93 16.91 20.54
C ARG A 35 0.68 16.20 21.07
N ARG A 36 0.44 14.96 20.68
CA ARG A 36 -0.71 14.13 21.10
C ARG A 36 -0.33 13.09 22.16
N LEU A 37 0.96 12.90 22.41
CA LEU A 37 1.43 11.96 23.43
C LEU A 37 0.99 12.39 24.84
N GLY A 38 0.68 11.42 25.68
CA GLY A 38 0.20 11.63 27.05
C GLY A 38 -1.29 11.90 27.19
N SER A 39 -2.03 12.02 26.09
CA SER A 39 -3.48 12.23 26.09
C SER A 39 -4.28 10.97 25.76
N ASN A 40 -3.65 9.94 25.20
CA ASN A 40 -4.30 8.69 24.81
C ASN A 40 -3.31 7.53 25.01
N GLU A 41 -3.62 6.64 25.93
CA GLU A 41 -2.71 5.55 26.31
C GLU A 41 -2.49 4.57 25.15
N ALA A 42 -3.52 4.26 24.36
CA ALA A 42 -3.38 3.37 23.21
C ALA A 42 -2.36 3.93 22.19
N LEU A 43 -2.40 5.24 21.92
CA LEU A 43 -1.42 5.92 21.06
C LEU A 43 -0.02 5.89 21.68
N ASP A 44 0.11 6.19 22.96
CA ASP A 44 1.41 6.18 23.66
C ASP A 44 2.07 4.80 23.60
N ARG A 45 1.31 3.73 23.86
CA ARG A 45 1.80 2.34 23.78
C ARG A 45 2.17 1.95 22.34
N ALA A 46 1.37 2.36 21.36
CA ALA A 46 1.67 2.12 19.95
C ALA A 46 2.98 2.82 19.54
N VAL A 47 3.18 4.07 19.98
CA VAL A 47 4.39 4.86 19.71
C VAL A 47 5.63 4.26 20.38
N ASP A 48 5.50 3.73 21.60
CA ASP A 48 6.61 3.02 22.26
C ASP A 48 6.99 1.73 21.53
N ALA A 49 5.98 0.95 21.09
CA ALA A 49 6.19 -0.25 20.29
C ALA A 49 6.91 0.04 18.97
N VAL A 50 6.39 0.97 18.15
CA VAL A 50 6.98 1.28 16.84
C VAL A 50 8.39 1.84 16.97
N THR A 51 8.65 2.68 17.97
CA THR A 51 9.97 3.30 18.15
C THR A 51 11.01 2.27 18.57
N THR A 52 10.61 1.32 19.43
CA THR A 52 11.47 0.19 19.84
C THR A 52 11.77 -0.72 18.65
N ALA A 53 10.74 -1.10 17.88
CA ALA A 53 10.89 -1.95 16.70
C ALA A 53 11.75 -1.29 15.61
N HIS A 54 11.50 -0.01 15.33
CA HIS A 54 12.23 0.78 14.35
C HIS A 54 13.71 0.92 14.71
N ALA A 55 14.04 1.16 15.98
CA ALA A 55 15.43 1.26 16.43
C ALA A 55 16.20 -0.06 16.23
N GLY A 56 15.58 -1.19 16.58
CA GLY A 56 16.13 -2.53 16.31
C GLY A 56 16.31 -2.79 14.81
N PHE A 57 15.30 -2.44 14.01
CA PHE A 57 15.33 -2.58 12.56
C PHE A 57 16.45 -1.75 11.91
N CYS A 58 16.62 -0.48 12.30
CA CYS A 58 17.67 0.39 11.78
C CYS A 58 19.09 -0.11 12.09
N THR A 59 19.24 -0.88 13.16
CA THR A 59 20.50 -1.50 13.58
C THR A 59 20.64 -2.95 13.09
N ARG A 60 19.73 -3.40 12.21
CA ARG A 60 19.67 -4.74 11.62
C ARG A 60 19.66 -5.86 12.68
N GLN A 61 19.07 -5.58 13.82
CA GLN A 61 18.88 -6.58 14.87
C GLN A 61 17.64 -7.42 14.56
N PRO A 62 17.64 -8.70 14.93
CA PRO A 62 16.42 -9.49 14.98
C PRO A 62 15.37 -8.79 15.86
N VAL A 63 14.09 -9.06 15.56
CA VAL A 63 12.98 -8.51 16.34
C VAL A 63 13.13 -8.91 17.81
N SER A 64 13.22 -7.92 18.69
CA SER A 64 13.44 -8.17 20.12
C SER A 64 12.17 -8.63 20.83
N THR A 65 12.33 -9.44 21.88
CA THR A 65 11.23 -9.83 22.77
C THR A 65 10.56 -8.62 23.40
N GLU A 66 11.31 -7.55 23.68
CA GLU A 66 10.79 -6.28 24.16
C GLU A 66 9.85 -5.63 23.14
N ALA A 67 10.25 -5.53 21.86
CA ALA A 67 9.41 -4.95 20.81
C ALA A 67 8.09 -5.73 20.67
N LEU A 68 8.16 -7.07 20.67
CA LEU A 68 6.98 -7.93 20.62
C LEU A 68 6.08 -7.77 21.86
N ALA A 69 6.66 -7.66 23.05
CA ALA A 69 5.91 -7.44 24.29
C ALA A 69 5.20 -6.08 24.28
N LYS A 70 5.88 -5.01 23.85
CA LYS A 70 5.30 -3.67 23.70
C LYS A 70 4.18 -3.65 22.67
N TYR A 71 4.40 -4.27 21.51
CA TYR A 71 3.37 -4.39 20.47
C TYR A 71 2.13 -5.15 20.97
N SER A 72 2.34 -6.29 21.62
CA SER A 72 1.25 -7.08 22.22
C SER A 72 0.49 -6.29 23.30
N CYS A 73 1.20 -5.50 24.10
CA CYS A 73 0.60 -4.62 25.09
C CYS A 73 -0.24 -3.51 24.44
N ALA A 74 0.30 -2.85 23.41
CA ALA A 74 -0.42 -1.82 22.66
C ALA A 74 -1.71 -2.36 22.02
N LEU A 75 -1.69 -3.58 21.47
CA LEU A 75 -2.90 -4.24 20.95
C LEU A 75 -3.96 -4.49 22.04
N LYS A 76 -3.53 -4.94 23.24
CA LYS A 76 -4.45 -5.14 24.37
C LYS A 76 -5.08 -3.82 24.83
N THR A 77 -4.28 -2.75 24.94
CA THR A 77 -4.79 -1.42 25.29
C THR A 77 -5.73 -0.88 24.23
N LEU A 78 -5.39 -1.03 22.94
CA LEU A 78 -6.25 -0.61 21.85
C LEU A 78 -7.63 -1.28 21.91
N ARG A 79 -7.69 -2.59 22.19
CA ARG A 79 -8.98 -3.31 22.31
C ARG A 79 -9.89 -2.67 23.37
N VAL A 80 -9.35 -2.31 24.53
CA VAL A 80 -10.11 -1.61 25.59
C VAL A 80 -10.65 -0.26 25.08
N TYR A 81 -9.85 0.48 24.31
CA TYR A 81 -10.29 1.76 23.71
C TYR A 81 -11.38 1.57 22.64
N LEU A 82 -11.41 0.42 21.96
CA LEU A 82 -12.44 0.09 20.98
C LEU A 82 -13.77 -0.31 21.62
N ASP A 83 -13.74 -0.81 22.86
CA ASP A 83 -14.96 -1.16 23.61
C ASP A 83 -15.71 0.07 24.15
N ASP A 84 -15.05 1.24 24.25
CA ASP A 84 -15.68 2.52 24.60
C ASP A 84 -16.04 3.31 23.33
N PRO A 85 -17.34 3.57 23.03
CA PRO A 85 -17.76 4.28 21.81
C PRO A 85 -17.13 5.67 21.63
N LEU A 86 -16.90 6.41 22.71
CA LEU A 86 -16.28 7.75 22.64
C LEU A 86 -14.81 7.62 22.23
N GLN A 87 -14.09 6.72 22.87
CA GLN A 87 -12.68 6.48 22.61
C GLN A 87 -12.45 5.84 21.23
N ALA A 88 -13.26 4.86 20.85
CA ALA A 88 -13.24 4.21 19.54
C ALA A 88 -13.36 5.23 18.41
N SER A 89 -14.21 6.24 18.61
CA SER A 89 -14.41 7.29 17.62
C SER A 89 -13.31 8.35 17.57
N SER A 90 -12.33 8.35 18.49
CA SER A 90 -11.34 9.44 18.61
C SER A 90 -10.24 9.39 17.54
N SER A 91 -9.70 10.56 17.16
CA SER A 91 -8.60 10.67 16.21
C SER A 91 -7.31 10.02 16.72
N SER A 92 -7.07 10.05 18.03
CA SER A 92 -5.91 9.41 18.66
C SER A 92 -5.98 7.89 18.60
N THR A 93 -7.18 7.30 18.74
CA THR A 93 -7.38 5.84 18.59
C THR A 93 -7.14 5.39 17.15
N LEU A 94 -7.65 6.12 16.16
CA LEU A 94 -7.34 5.83 14.75
C LEU A 94 -5.85 6.01 14.44
N CYS A 95 -5.21 7.03 15.03
CA CYS A 95 -3.76 7.17 14.95
C CYS A 95 -3.01 6.00 15.59
N ALA A 96 -3.48 5.46 16.72
CA ALA A 96 -2.88 4.28 17.34
C ALA A 96 -2.91 3.08 16.40
N VAL A 97 -4.03 2.85 15.69
CA VAL A 97 -4.14 1.80 14.64
C VAL A 97 -3.14 2.03 13.51
N MET A 98 -3.03 3.26 13.01
CA MET A 98 -2.04 3.60 11.99
C MET A 98 -0.60 3.36 12.46
N ILE A 99 -0.28 3.71 13.71
CA ILE A 99 1.06 3.47 14.26
C ILE A 99 1.32 1.96 14.44
N LEU A 100 0.31 1.16 14.79
CA LEU A 100 0.44 -0.30 14.89
C LEU A 100 0.64 -0.97 13.53
N LEU A 101 -0.04 -0.50 12.49
CA LEU A 101 0.22 -0.88 11.10
C LEU A 101 1.69 -0.60 10.72
N VAL A 102 2.19 0.60 11.06
CA VAL A 102 3.60 0.93 10.81
C VAL A 102 4.54 0.03 11.62
N CYS A 103 4.23 -0.23 12.89
CA CYS A 103 4.99 -1.13 13.76
C CYS A 103 5.13 -2.52 13.15
N GLN A 104 4.05 -3.06 12.59
CA GLN A 104 4.02 -4.37 11.94
C GLN A 104 5.00 -4.50 10.78
N THR A 105 5.28 -3.41 10.07
CA THR A 105 6.34 -3.38 9.03
C THR A 105 7.70 -3.79 9.59
N PHE A 106 8.00 -3.46 10.84
CA PHE A 106 9.32 -3.70 11.46
C PHE A 106 9.41 -5.00 12.26
N ILE A 107 8.31 -5.42 12.88
CA ILE A 107 8.29 -6.67 13.66
C ILE A 107 7.91 -7.89 12.82
N GLY A 108 7.44 -7.67 11.59
CA GLY A 108 6.93 -8.71 10.70
C GLY A 108 5.50 -9.13 11.02
N ASN A 109 4.92 -9.95 10.15
CA ASN A 109 3.52 -10.35 10.21
C ASN A 109 3.36 -11.87 10.15
N ASN A 110 3.78 -12.62 11.18
CA ASN A 110 3.50 -14.05 11.42
C ASN A 110 3.21 -14.96 10.19
N GLY A 111 3.92 -14.79 9.08
CA GLY A 111 3.70 -15.57 7.85
C GLY A 111 2.59 -15.10 6.90
N GLN A 112 1.92 -13.97 7.16
CA GLN A 112 0.86 -13.38 6.34
C GLN A 112 1.35 -12.13 5.58
N ILE A 113 0.91 -11.94 4.33
CA ILE A 113 1.19 -10.69 3.59
C ILE A 113 0.28 -9.56 4.08
N MET A 114 -0.99 -9.85 4.39
CA MET A 114 -1.98 -8.85 4.80
C MET A 114 -2.00 -8.63 6.31
N SER A 115 -2.13 -7.36 6.73
CA SER A 115 -1.90 -6.98 8.11
C SER A 115 -3.11 -7.15 9.03
N GLY A 116 -4.32 -7.07 8.49
CA GLY A 116 -5.57 -6.98 9.25
C GLY A 116 -5.80 -5.61 9.91
N HIS A 117 -4.79 -4.73 9.96
CA HIS A 117 -4.95 -3.39 10.53
C HIS A 117 -5.75 -2.45 9.63
N ALA A 118 -5.70 -2.63 8.31
CA ALA A 118 -6.54 -1.84 7.42
C ALA A 118 -8.03 -2.18 7.63
N GLN A 119 -8.34 -3.46 7.85
CA GLN A 119 -9.67 -3.88 8.31
C GLN A 119 -10.03 -3.28 9.67
N GLY A 120 -9.10 -3.26 10.63
CA GLY A 120 -9.30 -2.58 11.92
C GLY A 120 -9.61 -1.09 11.76
N ALA A 121 -8.90 -0.41 10.86
CA ALA A 121 -9.16 1.00 10.53
C ALA A 121 -10.54 1.20 9.90
N ALA A 122 -10.94 0.34 8.96
CA ALA A 122 -12.30 0.36 8.37
C ALA A 122 -13.38 0.26 9.45
N SER A 123 -13.27 -0.70 10.37
CA SER A 123 -14.21 -0.87 11.49
C SER A 123 -14.29 0.36 12.38
N ILE A 124 -13.16 1.02 12.66
CA ILE A 124 -13.14 2.28 13.43
C ILE A 124 -13.84 3.39 12.65
N LEU A 125 -13.61 3.49 11.34
CA LEU A 125 -14.24 4.51 10.52
C LEU A 125 -15.77 4.33 10.45
N HIS A 126 -16.27 3.10 10.34
CA HIS A 126 -17.71 2.81 10.40
C HIS A 126 -18.34 3.13 11.76
N ALA A 127 -17.62 2.91 12.86
CA ALA A 127 -18.11 3.23 14.19
C ALA A 127 -18.30 4.75 14.41
N ARG A 128 -17.80 5.59 13.50
CA ARG A 128 -17.92 7.05 13.57
C ARG A 128 -19.19 7.52 12.89
N LYS A 129 -19.81 8.57 13.44
CA LYS A 129 -20.96 9.25 12.82
C LYS A 129 -20.69 9.87 11.44
N ASN A 130 -19.42 10.09 11.10
CA ASN A 130 -18.96 10.57 9.80
C ASN A 130 -17.66 9.85 9.45
N PHE A 131 -17.61 9.27 8.25
CA PHE A 131 -16.48 8.48 7.75
C PHE A 131 -15.26 9.34 7.40
N GLY A 132 -15.47 10.60 6.98
CA GLY A 132 -14.40 11.48 6.53
C GLY A 132 -13.55 12.11 7.64
N PRO A 133 -12.46 12.81 7.27
CA PRO A 133 -11.59 13.49 8.22
C PRO A 133 -12.30 14.66 8.91
N ARG A 134 -12.02 14.87 10.20
CA ARG A 134 -12.66 15.91 11.03
C ARG A 134 -11.83 17.18 11.20
N ASP A 135 -10.52 17.08 11.08
CA ASP A 135 -9.58 18.18 11.27
C ASP A 135 -8.35 18.03 10.34
N ASP A 136 -7.43 18.99 10.39
CA ASP A 136 -6.19 18.97 9.59
C ASP A 136 -5.31 17.74 9.88
N PHE A 137 -5.30 17.27 11.13
CA PHE A 137 -4.54 16.08 11.49
C PHE A 137 -5.14 14.83 10.85
N GLU A 138 -6.46 14.65 10.92
CA GLU A 138 -7.13 13.54 10.27
C GLU A 138 -7.00 13.64 8.74
N ARG A 139 -7.00 14.83 8.14
CA ARG A 139 -6.70 14.97 6.70
C ARG A 139 -5.34 14.39 6.33
N LYS A 140 -4.29 14.66 7.11
CA LYS A 140 -2.95 14.07 6.89
C LYS A 140 -2.94 12.57 7.16
N LEU A 141 -3.69 12.12 8.16
CA LEU A 141 -3.78 10.71 8.51
C LEU A 141 -4.51 9.90 7.43
N PHE A 142 -5.61 10.43 6.87
CA PHE A 142 -6.34 9.84 5.76
C PHE A 142 -5.49 9.76 4.50
N LEU A 143 -4.68 10.79 4.23
CA LEU A 143 -3.75 10.81 3.10
C LEU A 143 -2.81 9.59 3.13
N SER A 144 -2.34 9.20 4.32
CA SER A 144 -1.52 7.99 4.54
C SER A 144 -2.35 6.71 4.57
N LEU A 145 -3.47 6.69 5.28
CA LEU A 145 -4.30 5.51 5.53
C LEU A 145 -4.89 4.93 4.22
N ARG A 146 -5.32 5.79 3.30
CA ARG A 146 -5.97 5.36 2.05
C ARG A 146 -5.10 4.40 1.25
N GLY A 147 -3.77 4.56 1.25
CA GLY A 147 -2.88 3.63 0.54
C GLY A 147 -3.02 2.21 1.08
N SER A 148 -2.84 2.04 2.40
CA SER A 148 -2.96 0.73 3.04
C SER A 148 -4.34 0.11 2.89
N MET A 149 -5.40 0.91 3.03
CA MET A 149 -6.78 0.43 2.89
C MET A 149 -7.15 0.03 1.46
N LEU A 150 -6.76 0.84 0.47
CA LEU A 150 -7.05 0.54 -0.94
C LEU A 150 -6.36 -0.76 -1.37
N PHE A 151 -5.08 -0.93 -1.05
CA PHE A 151 -4.33 -2.10 -1.48
C PHE A 151 -4.68 -3.36 -0.69
N GLU A 152 -4.97 -3.28 0.61
CA GLU A 152 -5.48 -4.44 1.37
C GLU A 152 -6.90 -4.80 0.91
N GLY A 153 -7.73 -3.81 0.58
CA GLY A 153 -9.10 -4.00 0.08
C GLY A 153 -9.21 -4.71 -1.26
N LEU A 154 -8.12 -4.79 -2.05
CA LEU A 154 -8.07 -5.62 -3.26
C LEU A 154 -8.09 -7.13 -2.93
N TYR A 155 -7.67 -7.53 -1.74
CA TYR A 155 -7.46 -8.94 -1.39
C TYR A 155 -8.22 -9.37 -0.13
N ASN A 156 -8.75 -8.41 0.63
CA ASN A 156 -9.46 -8.64 1.88
C ASN A 156 -10.92 -8.19 1.76
N ASP A 157 -11.81 -9.14 1.44
CA ASP A 157 -13.26 -8.90 1.33
C ASP A 157 -13.90 -8.49 2.68
N ALA A 158 -13.19 -8.58 3.81
CA ALA A 158 -13.67 -8.07 5.10
C ALA A 158 -13.59 -6.53 5.22
N ILE A 159 -12.93 -5.85 4.28
CA ILE A 159 -12.97 -4.39 4.12
C ILE A 159 -14.17 -4.05 3.22
N ASP A 160 -15.38 -4.11 3.78
CA ASP A 160 -16.64 -3.93 3.04
C ASP A 160 -17.13 -2.48 3.12
N LEU A 161 -16.44 -1.57 2.44
CA LEU A 161 -16.86 -0.17 2.32
C LEU A 161 -17.81 0.01 1.12
N SER A 162 -18.81 0.89 1.30
CA SER A 162 -19.65 1.40 0.22
C SER A 162 -18.86 2.28 -0.76
N SER A 163 -19.43 2.54 -1.94
CA SER A 163 -18.81 3.44 -2.92
C SER A 163 -18.58 4.85 -2.36
N GLU A 164 -19.52 5.36 -1.57
CA GLU A 164 -19.43 6.67 -0.92
C GLU A 164 -18.34 6.72 0.15
N GLU A 165 -18.14 5.63 0.89
CA GLU A 165 -17.08 5.52 1.90
C GLU A 165 -15.69 5.39 1.26
N TRP A 166 -15.56 4.62 0.18
CA TRP A 166 -14.34 4.61 -0.63
C TRP A 166 -14.01 5.99 -1.17
N ASP A 167 -15.00 6.72 -1.67
CA ASP A 167 -14.87 8.10 -2.13
C ASP A 167 -14.42 9.05 -1.02
N ALA A 168 -15.01 8.92 0.17
CA ALA A 168 -14.66 9.72 1.34
C ALA A 168 -13.24 9.43 1.85
N LEU A 169 -12.76 8.19 1.68
CA LEU A 169 -11.40 7.78 2.04
C LEU A 169 -10.34 8.44 1.14
N VAL A 170 -10.60 8.50 -0.16
CA VAL A 170 -9.57 8.90 -1.16
C VAL A 170 -9.56 10.39 -1.48
N LYS A 171 -10.68 11.10 -1.28
CA LYS A 171 -10.77 12.55 -1.49
C LYS A 171 -9.89 13.28 -0.48
N ASN A 172 -8.89 14.01 -0.97
CA ASN A 172 -7.98 14.78 -0.14
C ASN A 172 -7.42 15.99 -0.90
N ASP A 173 -7.49 17.18 -0.30
CA ASP A 173 -7.06 18.43 -0.95
C ASP A 173 -5.54 18.48 -1.17
N PHE A 174 -4.74 17.71 -0.41
CA PHE A 174 -3.27 17.74 -0.52
C PHE A 174 -2.76 17.28 -1.89
N ASP A 175 -3.52 16.44 -2.59
CA ASP A 175 -3.10 15.85 -3.85
C ASP A 175 -4.23 15.81 -4.88
N GLN A 176 -5.29 16.60 -4.68
CA GLN A 176 -6.51 16.48 -5.46
C GLN A 176 -6.29 16.68 -6.97
N ASP A 177 -5.35 17.57 -7.30
CA ASP A 177 -4.98 17.97 -8.66
C ASP A 177 -3.73 17.23 -9.15
N GLN A 178 -3.20 16.31 -8.35
CA GLN A 178 -2.02 15.53 -8.69
C GLN A 178 -2.43 14.17 -9.31
N PRO A 179 -1.71 13.66 -10.32
CA PRO A 179 -2.00 12.40 -10.98
C PRO A 179 -1.95 11.22 -10.01
N GLU A 180 -1.09 11.25 -8.98
CA GLU A 180 -1.09 10.24 -7.93
C GLU A 180 -2.40 10.21 -7.12
N GLY A 181 -3.02 11.36 -6.86
CA GLY A 181 -4.32 11.43 -6.19
C GLY A 181 -5.45 10.99 -7.10
N GLN A 182 -5.41 11.40 -8.37
CA GLN A 182 -6.40 11.03 -9.37
C GLN A 182 -6.41 9.51 -9.62
N ILE A 183 -5.25 8.87 -9.74
CA ILE A 183 -5.17 7.43 -10.00
C ILE A 183 -5.65 6.59 -8.81
N LEU A 184 -5.45 7.06 -7.57
CA LEU A 184 -5.97 6.40 -6.37
C LEU A 184 -7.50 6.45 -6.30
N ARG A 185 -8.15 7.48 -6.84
CA ARG A 185 -9.62 7.54 -6.95
C ARG A 185 -10.17 6.47 -7.89
N TYR A 186 -9.45 6.15 -8.97
CA TYR A 186 -9.80 5.01 -9.80
C TYR A 186 -9.66 3.70 -9.02
N LEU A 187 -8.53 3.51 -8.33
CA LEU A 187 -8.31 2.32 -7.50
C LEU A 187 -9.41 2.10 -6.46
N ALA A 188 -9.97 3.18 -5.89
CA ALA A 188 -11.07 3.13 -4.93
C ALA A 188 -12.34 2.42 -5.46
N ARG A 189 -12.52 2.39 -6.79
CA ARG A 189 -13.63 1.68 -7.43
C ARG A 189 -13.37 0.19 -7.60
N ALA A 190 -12.12 -0.25 -7.55
CA ALA A 190 -11.73 -1.62 -7.86
C ALA A 190 -12.39 -2.66 -6.93
N PRO A 191 -12.43 -2.51 -5.59
CA PRO A 191 -13.05 -3.52 -4.73
C PRO A 191 -14.52 -3.80 -5.07
N VAL A 192 -15.31 -2.75 -5.32
CA VAL A 192 -16.73 -2.88 -5.68
C VAL A 192 -16.92 -3.53 -7.06
N ILE A 193 -16.11 -3.11 -8.05
CA ILE A 193 -16.09 -3.71 -9.39
C ILE A 193 -15.73 -5.19 -9.29
N MET A 194 -14.71 -5.54 -8.51
CA MET A 194 -14.25 -6.91 -8.34
C MET A 194 -15.31 -7.79 -7.69
N LYS A 195 -16.01 -7.29 -6.66
CA LYS A 195 -17.13 -7.99 -6.01
C LYS A 195 -18.26 -8.29 -7.02
N ARG A 196 -18.62 -7.30 -7.84
CA ARG A 196 -19.62 -7.45 -8.93
C ARG A 196 -19.15 -8.42 -10.02
N GLY A 197 -17.88 -8.34 -10.43
CA GLY A 197 -17.29 -9.23 -11.42
C GLY A 197 -17.23 -10.69 -10.97
N LYS A 198 -16.76 -10.94 -9.73
CA LYS A 198 -16.78 -12.26 -9.10
C LYS A 198 -18.19 -12.86 -9.07
N GLN A 199 -19.20 -12.04 -8.73
CA GLN A 199 -20.60 -12.46 -8.72
C GLN A 199 -21.09 -12.84 -10.12
N ALA A 200 -20.95 -11.93 -11.09
CA ALA A 200 -21.43 -12.12 -12.45
C ALA A 200 -20.80 -13.35 -13.13
N ILE A 201 -19.49 -13.54 -12.97
CA ILE A 201 -18.78 -14.71 -13.53
C ILE A 201 -19.29 -16.01 -12.90
N ARG A 202 -19.46 -16.04 -11.57
CA ARG A 202 -19.93 -17.24 -10.87
C ARG A 202 -21.37 -17.60 -11.26
N ASP A 203 -22.21 -16.60 -11.46
CA ASP A 203 -23.62 -16.78 -11.77
C ASP A 203 -23.87 -16.95 -13.29
N GLY A 204 -22.83 -16.83 -14.12
CA GLY A 204 -22.90 -16.95 -15.58
C GLY A 204 -23.61 -15.78 -16.27
N GLU A 205 -23.58 -14.60 -15.66
CA GLU A 205 -24.19 -13.37 -16.17
C GLU A 205 -23.34 -12.73 -17.29
N ASP A 206 -23.97 -11.89 -18.10
CA ASP A 206 -23.26 -11.09 -19.10
C ASP A 206 -22.35 -10.04 -18.43
N VAL A 207 -21.04 -10.20 -18.60
CA VAL A 207 -20.02 -9.30 -18.05
C VAL A 207 -19.72 -8.10 -18.96
N THR A 208 -20.29 -8.03 -20.16
CA THR A 208 -20.08 -6.92 -21.11
C THR A 208 -20.33 -5.54 -20.50
N PRO A 209 -21.39 -5.31 -19.68
CA PRO A 209 -21.59 -4.02 -19.02
C PRO A 209 -20.46 -3.64 -18.05
N LEU A 210 -19.91 -4.62 -17.31
CA LEU A 210 -18.75 -4.42 -16.44
C LEU A 210 -17.49 -4.13 -17.24
N THR A 211 -17.27 -4.84 -18.35
CA THR A 211 -16.15 -4.56 -19.27
C THR A 211 -16.22 -3.13 -19.80
N MET A 212 -17.40 -2.66 -20.21
CA MET A 212 -17.61 -1.28 -20.66
C MET A 212 -17.41 -0.24 -19.56
N GLU A 213 -17.66 -0.60 -18.29
CA GLU A 213 -17.37 0.26 -17.14
C GLU A 213 -15.87 0.34 -16.81
N VAL A 214 -15.16 -0.80 -16.87
CA VAL A 214 -13.73 -0.90 -16.50
C VAL A 214 -12.80 -0.34 -17.57
N ARG A 215 -13.13 -0.52 -18.85
CA ARG A 215 -12.28 -0.07 -19.97
C ARG A 215 -11.88 1.42 -19.89
N PRO A 216 -12.81 2.39 -19.72
CA PRO A 216 -12.42 3.79 -19.59
C PRO A 216 -11.60 4.07 -18.32
N ILE A 217 -11.78 3.31 -17.23
CA ILE A 217 -10.95 3.43 -16.03
C ILE A 217 -9.51 3.04 -16.36
N TYR A 218 -9.32 1.89 -17.01
CA TYR A 218 -8.01 1.41 -17.41
C TYR A 218 -7.29 2.39 -18.35
N GLU A 219 -7.98 2.92 -19.36
CA GLU A 219 -7.41 3.92 -20.27
C GLU A 219 -6.98 5.21 -19.54
N ASN A 220 -7.78 5.69 -18.59
CA ASN A 220 -7.41 6.83 -17.76
C ASN A 220 -6.21 6.52 -16.85
N CYS A 221 -6.11 5.32 -16.28
CA CYS A 221 -4.94 4.87 -15.53
C CYS A 221 -3.67 4.88 -16.40
N LYS A 222 -3.75 4.47 -17.67
CA LYS A 222 -2.61 4.54 -18.61
C LYS A 222 -2.17 5.99 -18.86
N LEU A 223 -3.12 6.91 -19.06
CA LEU A 223 -2.81 8.34 -19.25
C LEU A 223 -2.10 8.92 -18.02
N LEU A 224 -2.62 8.66 -16.82
CA LEU A 224 -2.03 9.11 -15.56
C LEU A 224 -0.66 8.50 -15.30
N LEU A 225 -0.48 7.21 -15.61
CA LEU A 225 0.83 6.55 -15.56
C LEU A 225 1.84 7.24 -16.50
N GLY A 226 1.40 7.63 -17.70
CA GLY A 226 2.22 8.41 -18.64
C GLY A 226 2.67 9.74 -18.05
N GLU A 227 1.77 10.47 -17.38
CA GLU A 227 2.11 11.73 -16.69
C GLU A 227 3.11 11.51 -15.54
N LEU A 228 2.90 10.48 -14.70
CA LEU A 228 3.81 10.13 -13.61
C LEU A 228 5.21 9.76 -14.11
N LYS A 229 5.29 9.02 -15.22
CA LYS A 229 6.54 8.69 -15.91
C LYS A 229 7.22 9.96 -16.44
N ALA A 230 6.45 10.84 -17.08
CA ALA A 230 6.96 12.11 -17.61
C ALA A 230 7.53 13.02 -16.51
N ARG A 231 6.89 13.09 -15.34
CA ARG A 231 7.41 13.84 -14.18
C ARG A 231 8.76 13.31 -13.69
N THR A 232 8.92 11.98 -13.67
CA THR A 232 10.18 11.33 -13.31
C THR A 232 11.29 11.71 -14.30
N VAL A 233 11.02 11.59 -15.60
CA VAL A 233 11.99 11.93 -16.66
C VAL A 233 12.33 13.42 -16.65
N ALA A 234 11.32 14.30 -16.56
CA ALA A 234 11.51 15.75 -16.52
C ALA A 234 12.40 16.17 -15.35
N PHE A 235 12.19 15.57 -14.16
CA PHE A 235 13.06 15.79 -13.01
C PHE A 235 14.49 15.31 -13.29
N GLU A 236 14.68 14.09 -13.81
CA GLU A 236 16.01 13.54 -14.13
C GLU A 236 16.79 14.44 -15.11
N THR A 237 16.10 15.08 -16.05
CA THR A 237 16.70 16.01 -17.03
C THR A 237 16.84 17.46 -16.55
N SER A 238 16.29 17.82 -15.39
CA SER A 238 16.31 19.19 -14.87
C SER A 238 17.63 19.55 -14.18
N GLU A 239 17.98 20.84 -14.11
CA GLU A 239 19.15 21.30 -13.34
C GLU A 239 19.09 20.89 -11.86
N LEU A 240 17.89 20.74 -11.30
CA LEU A 240 17.69 20.32 -9.92
C LEU A 240 18.23 18.90 -9.66
N SER A 241 18.29 18.03 -10.67
CA SER A 241 18.87 16.68 -10.54
C SER A 241 20.40 16.72 -10.34
N THR A 242 21.05 17.80 -10.80
CA THR A 242 22.49 18.03 -10.62
C THR A 242 22.85 18.51 -9.21
N MET A 243 21.85 18.80 -8.37
CA MET A 243 22.00 19.18 -6.97
C MET A 243 21.51 18.08 -6.00
N PRO A 244 22.02 16.83 -6.07
CA PRO A 244 21.51 15.71 -5.28
C PRO A 244 21.73 15.87 -3.77
N GLN A 245 22.63 16.76 -3.35
CA GLN A 245 22.84 17.10 -1.94
C GLN A 245 21.72 18.00 -1.39
N ALA A 246 20.96 18.68 -2.24
CA ALA A 246 19.83 19.48 -1.81
C ALA A 246 18.71 18.59 -1.28
N PHE A 247 18.27 18.84 -0.05
CA PHE A 247 17.22 18.08 0.61
C PHE A 247 15.97 17.92 -0.27
N MET A 248 15.51 19.02 -0.88
CA MET A 248 14.33 19.01 -1.75
C MET A 248 14.50 18.17 -3.01
N ALA A 249 15.66 18.24 -3.66
CA ALA A 249 15.94 17.44 -4.85
C ALA A 249 15.89 15.93 -4.54
N ARG A 250 16.48 15.52 -3.41
CA ARG A 250 16.45 14.13 -2.94
C ARG A 250 15.02 13.63 -2.68
N ILE A 251 14.21 14.43 -2.02
CA ILE A 251 12.82 14.11 -1.69
C ILE A 251 11.97 14.01 -2.96
N LEU A 252 12.07 14.99 -3.86
CA LEU A 252 11.31 15.00 -5.12
C LEU A 252 11.67 13.81 -6.02
N ARG A 253 12.96 13.49 -6.14
CA ARG A 253 13.41 12.29 -6.87
C ARG A 253 12.75 11.02 -6.33
N ALA A 254 12.79 10.85 -5.01
CA ALA A 254 12.22 9.68 -4.36
C ALA A 254 10.69 9.66 -4.49
N HIS A 255 10.04 10.84 -4.48
CA HIS A 255 8.59 11.00 -4.62
C HIS A 255 8.12 10.59 -6.00
N TYR A 256 8.70 11.15 -7.05
CA TYR A 256 8.33 10.83 -8.43
C TYR A 256 8.59 9.37 -8.78
N LEU A 257 9.70 8.81 -8.29
CA LEU A 257 9.93 7.37 -8.43
C LEU A 257 8.84 6.58 -7.71
N ARG A 258 8.51 6.89 -6.45
CA ARG A 258 7.46 6.19 -5.70
C ARG A 258 6.10 6.27 -6.40
N THR A 259 5.66 7.45 -6.81
CA THR A 259 4.34 7.64 -7.41
C THR A 259 4.25 6.99 -8.79
N HIS A 260 5.32 6.99 -9.59
CA HIS A 260 5.40 6.21 -10.83
C HIS A 260 5.23 4.71 -10.58
N GLY A 261 5.90 4.14 -9.58
CA GLY A 261 5.75 2.72 -9.24
C GLY A 261 4.35 2.35 -8.73
N ILE A 262 3.74 3.21 -7.90
CA ILE A 262 2.34 3.03 -7.49
C ILE A 262 1.41 3.11 -8.71
N GLY A 263 1.69 4.01 -9.65
CA GLY A 263 0.96 4.10 -10.92
C GLY A 263 1.04 2.82 -11.73
N LEU A 264 2.23 2.21 -11.85
CA LEU A 264 2.42 0.91 -12.50
C LEU A 264 1.56 -0.17 -11.84
N ALA A 265 1.56 -0.24 -10.51
CA ALA A 265 0.78 -1.23 -9.77
C ALA A 265 -0.73 -1.09 -10.04
N ILE A 266 -1.26 0.13 -9.97
CA ILE A 266 -2.71 0.40 -10.17
C ILE A 266 -3.13 0.09 -11.61
N THR A 267 -2.36 0.54 -12.60
CA THR A 267 -2.64 0.24 -14.01
C THR A 267 -2.60 -1.27 -14.26
N THR A 268 -1.67 -1.98 -13.62
CA THR A 268 -1.57 -3.45 -13.70
C THR A 268 -2.77 -4.15 -13.07
N VAL A 269 -3.28 -3.66 -11.92
CA VAL A 269 -4.51 -4.18 -11.30
C VAL A 269 -5.70 -4.08 -12.25
N PHE A 270 -5.92 -2.93 -12.87
CA PHE A 270 -7.02 -2.77 -13.83
C PHE A 270 -6.81 -3.58 -15.12
N ASN A 271 -5.56 -3.77 -15.55
CA ASN A 271 -5.23 -4.67 -16.65
C ASN A 271 -5.65 -6.13 -16.31
N CYS A 272 -5.35 -6.63 -15.11
CA CYS A 272 -5.81 -7.97 -14.68
C CYS A 272 -7.34 -8.08 -14.65
N ILE A 273 -8.03 -7.09 -14.05
CA ILE A 273 -9.50 -7.09 -13.97
C ILE A 273 -10.11 -7.10 -15.38
N LEU A 274 -9.58 -6.29 -16.30
CA LEU A 274 -10.10 -6.22 -17.67
C LEU A 274 -9.87 -7.52 -18.44
N GLN A 275 -8.70 -8.16 -18.28
CA GLN A 275 -8.44 -9.48 -18.89
C GLN A 275 -9.34 -10.58 -18.34
N ALA A 276 -9.71 -10.52 -17.06
CA ALA A 276 -10.65 -11.47 -16.47
C ALA A 276 -12.08 -11.30 -17.04
N LEU A 277 -12.49 -10.06 -17.32
CA LEU A 277 -13.81 -9.74 -17.88
C LEU A 277 -13.88 -9.94 -19.41
N ASP A 278 -12.76 -9.74 -20.12
CA ASP A 278 -12.65 -9.94 -21.56
C ASP A 278 -11.35 -10.69 -21.91
N PRO A 279 -11.34 -12.03 -21.78
CA PRO A 279 -10.17 -12.84 -22.09
C PRO A 279 -9.73 -12.76 -23.56
N SER A 280 -10.60 -12.29 -24.45
CA SER A 280 -10.34 -12.21 -25.89
C SER A 280 -9.58 -10.94 -26.30
N ASP A 281 -9.42 -9.97 -25.39
CA ASP A 281 -8.70 -8.73 -25.63
C ASP A 281 -7.18 -8.96 -25.73
N TYR A 282 -6.72 -9.20 -26.96
CA TYR A 282 -5.30 -9.42 -27.25
C TYR A 282 -4.44 -8.17 -26.99
N ALA A 283 -4.99 -6.96 -27.11
CA ALA A 283 -4.26 -5.73 -26.83
C ALA A 283 -3.91 -5.64 -25.34
N CYS A 284 -4.88 -5.95 -24.48
CA CYS A 284 -4.69 -5.96 -23.02
C CYS A 284 -3.60 -6.96 -22.57
N ARG A 285 -3.51 -8.13 -23.22
CA ARG A 285 -2.45 -9.13 -22.99
C ARG A 285 -1.06 -8.64 -23.39
N ILE A 286 -0.93 -7.96 -24.54
CA ILE A 286 0.37 -7.37 -24.96
C ILE A 286 0.80 -6.30 -23.96
N GLU A 287 -0.12 -5.42 -23.57
CA GLU A 287 0.16 -4.34 -22.63
C GLU A 287 0.61 -4.89 -21.26
N SER A 288 0.02 -6.00 -20.78
CA SER A 288 0.45 -6.67 -19.55
C SER A 288 1.95 -6.98 -19.55
N ARG A 289 2.48 -7.53 -20.64
CA ARG A 289 3.91 -7.83 -20.77
C ARG A 289 4.78 -6.59 -20.59
N SER A 290 4.35 -5.46 -21.16
CA SER A 290 5.05 -4.18 -21.02
C SER A 290 5.00 -3.67 -19.58
N LEU A 291 3.84 -3.75 -18.91
CA LEU A 291 3.67 -3.32 -17.52
C LEU A 291 4.56 -4.11 -16.56
N VAL A 292 4.68 -5.43 -16.77
CA VAL A 292 5.55 -6.32 -15.98
C VAL A 292 7.02 -5.98 -16.21
N GLY A 293 7.44 -5.77 -17.46
CA GLY A 293 8.79 -5.33 -17.79
C GLY A 293 9.15 -3.98 -17.15
N ASP A 294 8.27 -2.99 -17.28
CA ASP A 294 8.44 -1.67 -16.66
C ASP A 294 8.52 -1.76 -15.13
N THR A 295 7.75 -2.67 -14.51
CA THR A 295 7.80 -2.92 -13.06
C THR A 295 9.14 -3.51 -12.61
N LEU A 296 9.72 -4.46 -13.35
CA LEU A 296 11.04 -5.02 -13.04
C LEU A 296 12.14 -3.96 -13.14
N VAL A 297 12.10 -3.11 -14.18
CA VAL A 297 13.02 -1.98 -14.32
C VAL A 297 12.85 -0.99 -13.17
N HIS A 298 11.60 -0.70 -12.80
CA HIS A 298 11.27 0.17 -11.68
C HIS A 298 11.81 -0.36 -10.34
N ALA A 299 11.68 -1.66 -10.11
CA ALA A 299 12.21 -2.34 -8.93
C ALA A 299 13.73 -2.19 -8.84
N GLN A 300 14.45 -2.36 -9.95
CA GLN A 300 15.90 -2.15 -9.98
C GLN A 300 16.29 -0.71 -9.64
N LYS A 301 15.60 0.29 -10.23
CA LYS A 301 15.84 1.71 -9.95
C LYS A 301 15.58 2.08 -8.49
N SER A 302 14.62 1.42 -7.85
CA SER A 302 14.19 1.70 -6.48
C SER A 302 15.14 1.14 -5.41
N ASN A 303 16.10 0.30 -5.77
CA ASN A 303 17.07 -0.31 -4.84
C ASN A 303 17.82 0.71 -3.97
N VAL A 304 18.03 1.93 -4.48
CA VAL A 304 18.72 3.00 -3.73
C VAL A 304 17.97 3.45 -2.47
N TYR A 305 16.67 3.16 -2.35
CA TYR A 305 15.82 3.54 -1.22
C TYR A 305 15.45 2.37 -0.31
N ARG A 306 16.03 1.18 -0.52
CA ARG A 306 15.81 0.02 0.36
C ARG A 306 16.42 0.23 1.75
N PRO A 307 15.80 -0.26 2.84
CA PRO A 307 14.63 -1.13 2.82
C PRO A 307 13.29 -0.38 2.76
N VAL A 308 13.00 0.46 3.77
CA VAL A 308 11.65 1.02 3.99
C VAL A 308 11.22 1.96 2.87
N GLY A 309 12.13 2.82 2.40
CA GLY A 309 11.83 3.82 1.38
C GLY A 309 11.34 3.22 0.05
N ALA A 310 11.74 1.97 -0.24
CA ALA A 310 11.35 1.19 -1.41
C ALA A 310 10.36 0.04 -1.09
N GLY A 311 9.83 -0.05 0.13
CA GLY A 311 8.92 -1.15 0.53
C GLY A 311 7.65 -1.27 -0.32
N TYR A 312 7.19 -0.16 -0.90
CA TYR A 312 6.04 -0.15 -1.83
C TYR A 312 6.26 -1.00 -3.09
N VAL A 313 7.52 -1.29 -3.46
CA VAL A 313 7.85 -2.11 -4.64
C VAL A 313 7.36 -3.55 -4.48
N ILE A 314 7.25 -4.06 -3.25
CA ILE A 314 6.67 -5.40 -2.98
C ILE A 314 5.26 -5.51 -3.58
N MET A 315 4.46 -4.47 -3.41
CA MET A 315 3.10 -4.41 -3.95
C MET A 315 3.11 -4.28 -5.48
N CYS A 316 4.02 -3.47 -6.05
CA CYS A 316 4.19 -3.38 -7.50
C CYS A 316 4.51 -4.75 -8.11
N LEU A 317 5.47 -5.46 -7.52
CA LEU A 317 5.87 -6.81 -7.96
C LEU A 317 4.75 -7.83 -7.76
N SER A 318 3.95 -7.71 -6.70
CA SER A 318 2.78 -8.59 -6.49
C SER A 318 1.73 -8.42 -7.59
N ALA A 319 1.43 -7.17 -7.98
CA ALA A 319 0.54 -6.90 -9.12
C ALA A 319 1.12 -7.41 -10.44
N ALA A 320 2.42 -7.18 -10.69
CA ALA A 320 3.10 -7.68 -11.89
C ALA A 320 3.12 -9.21 -11.98
N TRP A 321 3.27 -9.90 -10.86
CA TRP A 321 3.22 -11.36 -10.81
C TRP A 321 1.85 -11.88 -11.24
N ALA A 322 0.77 -11.25 -10.75
CA ALA A 322 -0.60 -11.61 -11.13
C ALA A 322 -0.88 -11.34 -12.62
N ALA A 323 -0.25 -10.35 -13.23
CA ALA A 323 -0.53 -9.96 -14.61
C ALA A 323 0.11 -10.87 -15.68
N THR A 324 1.10 -11.69 -15.33
CA THR A 324 1.83 -12.53 -16.30
C THR A 324 1.68 -14.02 -16.06
N SER A 325 1.50 -14.75 -17.16
CA SER A 325 1.62 -16.22 -17.23
C SER A 325 2.89 -16.67 -17.95
N ASP A 326 3.71 -15.73 -18.46
CA ASP A 326 5.00 -16.05 -19.08
C ASP A 326 5.95 -16.59 -17.98
N PRO A 327 6.43 -17.84 -18.08
CA PRO A 327 7.22 -18.47 -17.03
C PRO A 327 8.51 -17.71 -16.69
N GLN A 328 9.15 -17.10 -17.70
CA GLN A 328 10.40 -16.40 -17.51
C GLN A 328 10.18 -15.06 -16.80
N LEU A 329 9.19 -14.27 -17.22
CA LEU A 329 8.82 -13.03 -16.55
C LEU A 329 8.36 -13.30 -15.13
N ARG A 330 7.54 -14.34 -14.92
CA ARG A 330 7.03 -14.71 -13.60
C ARG A 330 8.17 -15.09 -12.65
N PHE A 331 9.11 -15.90 -13.10
CA PHE A 331 10.32 -16.23 -12.34
C PHE A 331 11.14 -14.99 -11.97
N MET A 332 11.35 -14.06 -12.90
CA MET A 332 12.09 -12.82 -12.60
C MET A 332 11.36 -11.95 -11.56
N VAL A 333 10.03 -11.86 -11.63
CA VAL A 333 9.23 -11.15 -10.64
C VAL A 333 9.32 -11.83 -9.27
N GLU A 334 9.24 -13.16 -9.20
CA GLU A 334 9.38 -13.92 -7.95
C GLU A 334 10.74 -13.69 -7.28
N VAL A 335 11.82 -13.76 -8.05
CA VAL A 335 13.18 -13.51 -7.54
C VAL A 335 13.28 -12.09 -6.96
N ALA A 336 12.80 -11.08 -7.70
CA ALA A 336 12.81 -9.70 -7.21
C ALA A 336 11.94 -9.54 -5.96
N LEU A 337 10.77 -10.18 -5.92
CA LEU A 337 9.84 -10.10 -4.79
C LEU A 337 10.42 -10.73 -3.53
N ILE A 338 11.08 -11.89 -3.65
CA ILE A 338 11.77 -12.57 -2.54
C ILE A 338 12.90 -11.69 -2.00
N ASP A 339 13.70 -11.10 -2.89
CA ASP A 339 14.78 -10.18 -2.51
C ASP A 339 14.23 -8.97 -1.73
N TYR A 340 13.18 -8.32 -2.23
CA TYR A 340 12.54 -7.20 -1.54
C TYR A 340 11.89 -7.60 -0.21
N HIS A 341 11.27 -8.77 -0.09
CA HIS A 341 10.75 -9.25 1.21
C HIS A 341 11.86 -9.52 2.23
N GLY A 342 13.05 -9.90 1.77
CA GLY A 342 14.24 -10.11 2.60
C GLY A 342 14.65 -8.87 3.42
N ASP A 343 14.17 -7.68 3.04
CA ASP A 343 14.39 -6.43 3.79
C ASP A 343 13.61 -6.36 5.11
N PHE A 344 12.48 -7.06 5.23
CA PHE A 344 11.54 -6.95 6.36
C PHE A 344 11.32 -8.27 7.10
N VAL A 345 11.60 -9.40 6.45
CA VAL A 345 11.25 -10.74 6.93
C VAL A 345 12.51 -11.51 7.30
N ASN A 346 12.49 -12.18 8.47
CA ASN A 346 13.34 -13.35 8.68
C ASN A 346 12.80 -14.46 7.77
N GLN A 347 13.57 -14.87 6.75
CA GLN A 347 13.21 -15.68 5.56
C GLN A 347 12.33 -16.95 5.75
N ASN A 348 12.03 -17.36 6.98
CA ASN A 348 11.45 -18.67 7.31
C ASN A 348 9.92 -18.68 7.57
N CYS A 349 9.17 -17.60 7.34
CA CYS A 349 7.79 -17.51 7.86
C CYS A 349 6.66 -17.41 6.82
N VAL A 350 6.87 -16.87 5.61
CA VAL A 350 5.79 -16.64 4.62
C VAL A 350 5.95 -17.59 3.43
N ASN A 351 4.90 -18.35 3.08
CA ASN A 351 4.84 -19.05 1.79
C ASN A 351 4.43 -18.07 0.69
N ILE A 352 5.40 -17.28 0.23
CA ILE A 352 5.22 -16.22 -0.77
C ILE A 352 4.45 -16.72 -2.01
N PRO A 353 4.81 -17.85 -2.65
CA PRO A 353 4.07 -18.36 -3.81
C PRO A 353 2.58 -18.54 -3.56
N ARG A 354 2.20 -19.19 -2.45
CA ARG A 354 0.79 -19.46 -2.13
C ARG A 354 -0.02 -18.17 -1.90
N GLU A 355 0.58 -17.20 -1.23
CA GLU A 355 -0.09 -15.92 -0.97
C GLU A 355 -0.24 -15.09 -2.26
N LEU A 356 0.74 -15.17 -3.17
CA LEU A 356 0.63 -14.56 -4.50
C LEU A 356 -0.44 -15.24 -5.36
N GLU A 357 -0.56 -16.57 -5.33
CA GLU A 357 -1.64 -17.29 -6.02
C GLU A 357 -3.00 -16.79 -5.57
N ARG A 358 -3.23 -16.73 -4.25
CA ARG A 358 -4.46 -16.21 -3.67
C ARG A 358 -4.72 -14.75 -4.04
N ALA A 359 -3.68 -13.92 -4.04
CA ALA A 359 -3.78 -12.52 -4.45
C ALA A 359 -4.14 -12.40 -5.94
N SER A 360 -3.53 -13.22 -6.78
CA SER A 360 -3.79 -13.26 -8.21
C SER A 360 -5.23 -13.70 -8.51
N GLU A 361 -5.71 -14.79 -7.89
CA GLU A 361 -7.11 -15.23 -8.02
C GLU A 361 -8.10 -14.09 -7.73
N ASN A 362 -7.83 -13.27 -6.72
CA ASN A 362 -8.65 -12.10 -6.42
C ASN A 362 -8.66 -11.07 -7.55
N LEU A 363 -7.48 -10.68 -8.08
CA LEU A 363 -7.37 -9.74 -9.21
C LEU A 363 -8.00 -10.27 -10.49
N TRP A 364 -8.01 -11.59 -10.66
CA TRP A 364 -8.64 -12.31 -11.76
C TRP A 364 -10.09 -12.70 -11.48
N LEU A 365 -10.74 -12.06 -10.50
CA LEU A 365 -12.18 -12.21 -10.22
C LEU A 365 -12.59 -13.66 -9.88
N GLY A 366 -11.70 -14.42 -9.24
CA GLY A 366 -11.89 -15.83 -8.91
C GLY A 366 -11.64 -16.78 -10.08
N THR A 367 -11.26 -16.27 -11.25
CA THR A 367 -10.77 -17.10 -12.36
C THR A 367 -9.29 -17.38 -12.18
N THR A 368 -8.86 -18.58 -12.56
CA THR A 368 -7.42 -18.86 -12.67
C THR A 368 -6.89 -18.10 -13.88
N ALA A 369 -5.90 -17.21 -13.69
CA ALA A 369 -5.12 -16.64 -14.79
C ALA A 369 -4.71 -17.79 -15.71
N HIS A 370 -5.27 -17.84 -16.92
CA HIS A 370 -5.36 -19.03 -17.75
C HIS A 370 -4.10 -19.91 -17.76
N THR A 371 -4.15 -21.04 -17.03
CA THR A 371 -3.30 -22.22 -17.28
C THR A 371 -3.85 -23.09 -18.42
N ASN A 372 -4.92 -22.65 -19.09
CA ASN A 372 -5.52 -23.40 -20.19
C ASN A 372 -5.33 -22.63 -21.51
N VAL A 373 -4.37 -23.13 -22.29
CA VAL A 373 -4.11 -23.10 -23.76
C VAL A 373 -2.58 -22.95 -23.86
N ILE A 374 -1.76 -24.01 -23.89
CA ILE A 374 -1.54 -25.00 -24.94
C ILE A 374 -0.92 -26.24 -24.29
N PHE A 375 -1.67 -27.32 -24.11
CA PHE A 375 -1.15 -28.71 -24.18
C PHE A 375 -2.34 -29.64 -24.38
N SER A 376 -2.60 -29.95 -25.64
CA SER A 376 -3.22 -31.20 -26.10
C SER A 376 -2.40 -31.60 -27.33
N PRO A 377 -2.14 -32.91 -27.48
CA PRO A 377 -0.85 -33.48 -27.91
C PRO A 377 -0.34 -33.04 -29.28
#